data_AF-A0A7Y6I207-F1
#
_entry.id   AF-A0A7Y6I207-F1
#
_cell.length_a   1.000
_cell.length_b   1.000
_cell.length_c   1.000
_cell.angle_alpha   90.00
_cell.angle_beta   90.00
_cell.angle_gamma   90.00
#
_symmetry.space_group_name_H-M   'P 1'
#
loop_
_entity.id
_entity.type
_entity.pdbx_description
1 polymer ?
#
loop_
_entity_poly.entity_id
_entity_poly.type
_entity_poly.pdbx_seq_one_letter_code
_entity_poly.pdbx_strand_id
1 'polypeptide(L)'
;MRAGPGRWAVLAALVVLAAVMLFPFLIVAVNAVKSPAEYGAEGPLSLPGELYLQGIADFWKRVDFGAKLWNSLVISGSVAVLAVVLSVLNAYALGIGRVRGRLWILVLFLVGNTLPQEALAYPLYYLSKEVGLYDSKVSVIIVFTAIQAAFGTYLLSAVLGQFPREILEAAAIDGAGRFRALWRIVVPISRPTINVLLIFFFIWTWNEFFLPLIFLISNDNQTVPVALGVLQGEKYMDATMSSASALLGIVPAVAFFLIFQRTLTRGVTVGAVK
;
A
#
# COMPACT_ATOMS: atom_id res chain seq x y z
N MET A 1 9.42 25.11 -30.72
CA MET A 1 10.59 24.44 -30.10
C MET A 1 11.01 23.26 -30.98
N ARG A 2 12.05 23.42 -31.81
CA ARG A 2 12.56 22.31 -32.65
C ARG A 2 13.35 21.35 -31.75
N ALA A 3 13.03 20.06 -31.79
CA ALA A 3 13.72 19.04 -31.01
C ALA A 3 15.19 18.97 -31.46
N GLY A 4 16.10 19.48 -30.63
CA GLY A 4 17.53 19.34 -30.88
C GLY A 4 17.99 17.88 -30.75
N PRO A 5 19.14 17.50 -31.34
CA PRO A 5 19.69 16.14 -31.26
C PRO A 5 19.89 15.63 -29.82
N GLY A 6 20.13 16.53 -28.86
CA GLY A 6 20.20 16.20 -27.43
C GLY A 6 18.91 15.63 -26.85
N ARG A 7 17.72 16.02 -27.37
CA ARG A 7 16.43 15.46 -26.91
C ARG A 7 16.29 13.99 -27.32
N TRP A 8 16.75 13.62 -28.51
CA TRP A 8 16.74 12.23 -28.98
C TRP A 8 17.72 11.35 -28.21
N ALA A 9 18.89 11.88 -27.85
CA ALA A 9 19.85 11.18 -26.97
C ALA A 9 19.26 10.92 -25.58
N VAL A 10 18.59 11.92 -24.97
CA VAL A 10 17.91 11.76 -23.68
C VAL A 10 16.77 10.73 -23.78
N LEU A 11 15.95 10.79 -24.82
CA LEU A 11 14.88 9.81 -25.03
C LEU A 11 15.44 8.39 -25.21
N ALA A 12 16.50 8.22 -25.99
CA ALA A 12 17.16 6.93 -26.17
C ALA A 12 17.71 6.38 -24.83
N ALA A 13 18.37 7.23 -24.04
CA ALA A 13 18.86 6.85 -22.72
C ALA A 13 17.73 6.42 -21.78
N LEU A 14 16.60 7.15 -21.78
CA LEU A 14 15.41 6.79 -20.99
C LEU A 14 14.78 5.47 -21.44
N VAL A 15 14.74 5.20 -22.75
CA VAL A 15 14.23 3.93 -23.29
C VAL A 15 15.14 2.76 -22.89
N VAL A 16 16.46 2.93 -22.99
CA VAL A 16 17.43 1.90 -22.55
C VAL A 16 17.30 1.65 -21.05
N LEU A 17 17.22 2.71 -20.25
CA LEU A 17 17.03 2.58 -18.80
C LEU A 17 15.73 1.85 -18.46
N ALA A 18 14.62 2.19 -19.13
CA ALA A 18 13.35 1.51 -18.96
C ALA A 18 13.45 0.03 -19.35
N ALA A 19 14.13 -0.30 -20.46
CA ALA A 19 14.33 -1.68 -20.88
C ALA A 19 15.14 -2.48 -19.84
N VAL A 20 16.22 -1.90 -19.31
CA VAL A 20 17.04 -2.52 -18.25
C VAL A 20 16.22 -2.75 -16.98
N MET A 21 15.36 -1.79 -16.59
CA MET A 21 14.48 -1.93 -15.43
C MET A 21 13.41 -3.01 -15.62
N LEU A 22 12.87 -3.14 -16.84
CA LEU A 22 11.83 -4.14 -17.16
C LEU A 22 12.38 -5.54 -17.40
N PHE A 23 13.68 -5.66 -17.71
CA PHE A 23 14.30 -6.93 -18.08
C PHE A 23 14.10 -8.04 -17.02
N PRO A 24 14.33 -7.83 -15.70
CA PRO A 24 14.06 -8.87 -14.70
C PRO A 24 12.59 -9.30 -14.65
N PHE A 25 11.65 -8.37 -14.84
CA PHE A 25 10.21 -8.68 -14.85
C PHE A 25 9.84 -9.52 -16.07
N LEU A 26 10.47 -9.27 -17.22
CA LEU A 26 10.30 -10.07 -18.43
C LEU A 26 10.83 -11.50 -18.22
N ILE A 27 11.99 -11.65 -17.59
CA ILE A 27 12.55 -12.97 -17.26
C ILE A 27 11.63 -13.75 -16.32
N VAL A 28 11.06 -13.09 -15.31
CA VAL A 28 10.06 -13.70 -14.41
C VAL A 28 8.81 -14.10 -15.19
N ALA A 29 8.27 -13.22 -16.04
CA ALA A 29 7.06 -13.51 -16.81
C ALA A 29 7.28 -14.67 -17.79
N VAL A 30 8.44 -14.74 -18.45
CA VAL A 30 8.81 -15.82 -19.36
C VAL A 30 8.99 -17.14 -18.60
N ASN A 31 9.72 -17.14 -17.49
CA ASN A 31 9.97 -18.39 -16.75
C ASN A 31 8.74 -18.87 -15.96
N ALA A 32 7.78 -17.99 -15.67
CA ALA A 32 6.49 -18.37 -15.05
C ALA A 32 5.62 -19.24 -15.96
N VAL A 33 5.87 -19.22 -17.28
CA VAL A 33 5.10 -19.98 -18.28
C VAL A 33 5.93 -21.09 -18.95
N LYS A 34 7.08 -21.45 -18.37
CA LYS A 34 7.89 -22.61 -18.80
C LYS A 34 7.60 -23.81 -17.92
N SER A 35 7.76 -25.00 -18.49
CA SER A 35 7.79 -26.22 -17.67
C SER A 35 9.11 -26.34 -16.90
N PRO A 36 9.14 -27.00 -15.73
CA PRO A 36 10.40 -27.23 -15.00
C PRO A 36 11.45 -27.99 -15.82
N ALA A 37 11.02 -28.91 -16.68
CA ALA A 37 11.90 -29.69 -17.56
C ALA A 37 12.56 -28.82 -18.64
N GLU A 38 11.77 -27.96 -19.29
CA GLU A 38 12.25 -27.00 -20.28
C GLU A 38 13.19 -25.95 -19.66
N TYR A 39 12.83 -25.41 -18.50
CA TYR A 39 13.70 -24.50 -17.75
C TYR A 39 15.05 -25.15 -17.41
N GLY A 40 15.04 -26.42 -16.98
CA GLY A 40 16.26 -27.16 -16.67
C GLY A 40 17.13 -27.46 -17.90
N ALA A 41 16.52 -27.66 -19.07
CA ALA A 41 17.22 -27.99 -20.31
C ALA A 41 17.80 -26.77 -21.03
N GLU A 42 17.03 -25.68 -21.11
CA GLU A 42 17.37 -24.51 -21.93
C GLU A 42 17.79 -23.28 -21.11
N GLY A 43 17.51 -23.28 -19.81
CA GLY A 43 17.88 -22.22 -18.89
C GLY A 43 16.91 -21.03 -18.84
N PRO A 44 17.21 -20.04 -17.99
CA PRO A 44 16.31 -18.93 -17.66
C PRO A 44 16.15 -17.87 -18.75
N LEU A 45 17.05 -17.82 -19.74
CA LEU A 45 17.04 -16.81 -20.81
C LEU A 45 16.39 -17.30 -22.11
N SER A 46 16.08 -18.59 -22.24
CA SER A 46 15.40 -19.10 -23.43
C SER A 46 13.96 -18.58 -23.52
N LEU A 47 13.38 -18.57 -24.72
CA LEU A 47 11.95 -18.31 -24.89
C LEU A 47 11.18 -19.63 -24.70
N PRO A 48 9.95 -19.60 -24.18
CA PRO A 48 9.17 -20.82 -24.01
C PRO A 48 8.76 -21.37 -25.38
N GLY A 49 8.99 -22.65 -25.62
CA GLY A 49 8.51 -23.36 -26.80
C GLY A 49 6.99 -23.54 -26.77
N GLU A 50 6.43 -23.82 -25.59
CA GLU A 50 4.99 -23.91 -25.35
C GLU A 50 4.59 -23.18 -24.06
N LEU A 51 3.35 -22.68 -24.00
CA LEU A 51 2.84 -21.99 -22.81
C LEU A 51 2.43 -23.00 -21.73
N TYR A 52 3.27 -23.17 -20.72
CA TYR A 52 3.02 -24.02 -19.55
C TYR A 52 2.31 -23.22 -18.44
N LEU A 53 0.97 -23.15 -18.49
CA LEU A 53 0.17 -22.44 -17.48
C LEU A 53 -0.08 -23.25 -16.20
N GLN A 54 0.28 -24.53 -16.20
CA GLN A 54 -0.02 -25.43 -15.10
C GLN A 54 0.76 -25.05 -13.82
N GLY A 55 2.00 -24.57 -13.93
CA GLY A 55 2.75 -24.06 -12.77
C GLY A 55 2.06 -22.90 -12.05
N ILE A 56 1.42 -21.99 -12.80
CA ILE A 56 0.62 -20.89 -12.24
C ILE A 56 -0.64 -21.45 -11.57
N ALA A 57 -1.35 -22.37 -12.23
CA ALA A 57 -2.57 -22.98 -11.69
C ALA A 57 -2.30 -23.80 -10.42
N ASP A 58 -1.19 -24.53 -10.38
CA ASP A 58 -0.77 -25.34 -9.25
C ASP A 58 -0.38 -24.45 -8.07
N PHE A 59 0.38 -23.37 -8.31
CA PHE A 59 0.65 -22.38 -7.27
C PHE A 59 -0.64 -21.77 -6.74
N TRP A 60 -1.54 -21.33 -7.63
CA TRP A 60 -2.80 -20.71 -7.27
C TRP A 60 -3.63 -21.59 -6.35
N LYS A 61 -3.73 -22.90 -6.64
CA LYS A 61 -4.45 -23.87 -5.81
C LYS A 61 -3.70 -24.21 -4.53
N ARG A 62 -2.39 -24.41 -4.59
CA ARG A 62 -1.55 -24.81 -3.46
C ARG A 62 -1.63 -23.83 -2.30
N VAL A 63 -1.62 -22.52 -2.60
CA VAL A 63 -1.77 -21.50 -1.57
C VAL A 63 -3.18 -21.02 -1.41
N ASP A 64 -4.15 -21.49 -2.20
CA ASP A 64 -5.49 -20.91 -2.30
C ASP A 64 -5.43 -19.37 -2.49
N PHE A 65 -4.72 -18.95 -3.55
CA PHE A 65 -4.37 -17.56 -3.81
C PHE A 65 -5.59 -16.63 -3.91
N GLY A 66 -6.73 -17.16 -4.34
CA GLY A 66 -8.01 -16.43 -4.38
C GLY A 66 -8.44 -15.94 -2.99
N ALA A 67 -8.35 -16.78 -1.96
CA ALA A 67 -8.63 -16.35 -0.60
C ALA A 67 -7.62 -15.29 -0.11
N LYS A 68 -6.35 -15.38 -0.54
CA LYS A 68 -5.29 -14.47 -0.08
C LYS A 68 -5.45 -13.10 -0.72
N LEU A 69 -5.86 -13.05 -1.98
CA LEU A 69 -6.30 -11.83 -2.65
C LEU A 69 -7.45 -11.17 -1.89
N TRP A 70 -8.48 -11.96 -1.54
CA TRP A 70 -9.62 -11.44 -0.78
C TRP A 70 -9.21 -10.91 0.59
N ASN A 71 -8.39 -11.65 1.33
CA ASN A 71 -7.86 -11.23 2.63
C ASN A 71 -7.08 -9.92 2.52
N SER A 72 -6.21 -9.83 1.51
CA SER A 72 -5.39 -8.63 1.27
C SER A 72 -6.26 -7.43 0.93
N LEU A 73 -7.27 -7.60 0.06
CA LEU A 73 -8.22 -6.55 -0.30
C LEU A 73 -9.04 -6.07 0.91
N VAL A 74 -9.56 -7.01 1.72
CA VAL A 74 -10.37 -6.67 2.91
C VAL A 74 -9.52 -5.95 3.94
N ILE A 75 -8.33 -6.46 4.26
CA ILE A 75 -7.43 -5.86 5.26
C ILE A 75 -6.97 -4.48 4.78
N SER A 76 -6.37 -4.39 3.60
CA SER A 76 -5.84 -3.11 3.07
C SER A 76 -6.93 -2.07 2.83
N GLY A 77 -8.10 -2.47 2.31
CA GLY A 77 -9.24 -1.59 2.10
C GLY A 77 -9.81 -1.05 3.41
N SER A 78 -9.96 -1.93 4.41
CA SER A 78 -10.47 -1.56 5.73
C SER A 78 -9.50 -0.63 6.46
N VAL A 79 -8.21 -0.95 6.48
CA VAL A 79 -7.18 -0.09 7.07
C VAL A 79 -7.17 1.27 6.37
N ALA A 80 -7.17 1.32 5.04
CA ALA A 80 -7.14 2.58 4.30
C ALA A 80 -8.32 3.49 4.65
N VAL A 81 -9.54 2.95 4.67
CA VAL A 81 -10.75 3.72 4.99
C VAL A 81 -10.75 4.17 6.45
N LEU A 82 -10.52 3.23 7.38
CA LEU A 82 -10.57 3.53 8.82
C LEU A 82 -9.47 4.50 9.23
N ALA A 83 -8.24 4.29 8.76
CA ALA A 83 -7.11 5.17 9.06
C ALA A 83 -7.33 6.58 8.49
N VAL A 84 -7.86 6.71 7.28
CA VAL A 84 -8.20 8.03 6.71
C VAL A 84 -9.30 8.71 7.52
N VAL A 85 -10.38 8.01 7.87
CA VAL A 85 -11.48 8.59 8.66
C VAL A 85 -10.96 9.10 10.01
N LEU A 86 -10.17 8.30 10.72
CA LEU A 86 -9.55 8.71 11.99
C LEU A 86 -8.59 9.88 11.80
N SER A 87 -7.77 9.84 10.75
CA SER A 87 -6.83 10.93 10.42
C SER A 87 -7.55 12.25 10.16
N VAL A 88 -8.65 12.22 9.39
CA VAL A 88 -9.46 13.41 9.08
C VAL A 88 -10.09 13.99 10.35
N LEU A 89 -10.65 13.14 11.22
CA LEU A 89 -11.23 13.57 12.48
C LEU A 89 -10.19 14.22 13.39
N ASN A 90 -9.04 13.56 13.59
CA ASN A 90 -7.96 14.08 14.42
C ASN A 90 -7.36 15.37 13.84
N ALA A 91 -7.12 15.40 12.53
CA ALA A 91 -6.53 16.54 11.86
C ALA A 91 -7.47 17.75 11.81
N TYR A 92 -8.78 17.55 11.74
CA TYR A 92 -9.73 18.65 11.86
C TYR A 92 -9.64 19.30 13.24
N ALA A 93 -9.53 18.50 14.30
CA ALA A 93 -9.35 19.02 15.66
C ALA A 93 -7.98 19.69 15.86
N LEU A 94 -6.89 19.10 15.38
CA LEU A 94 -5.52 19.57 15.62
C LEU A 94 -5.06 20.68 14.67
N GLY A 95 -5.46 20.60 13.40
CA GLY A 95 -5.09 21.55 12.34
C GLY A 95 -5.92 22.82 12.38
N ILE A 96 -7.25 22.67 12.31
CA ILE A 96 -8.21 23.80 12.27
C ILE A 96 -8.62 24.23 13.69
N GLY A 97 -8.82 23.27 14.59
CA GLY A 97 -9.21 23.55 15.96
C GLY A 97 -8.13 24.26 16.79
N ARG A 98 -8.53 24.74 17.97
CA ARG A 98 -7.65 25.42 18.94
C ARG A 98 -7.29 24.47 20.10
N VAL A 99 -6.77 23.29 19.79
CA VAL A 99 -6.36 22.31 20.80
C VAL A 99 -5.08 22.79 21.49
N ARG A 100 -5.13 22.94 22.82
CA ARG A 100 -3.98 23.34 23.63
C ARG A 100 -2.96 22.20 23.63
N GLY A 101 -1.70 22.50 23.32
CA GLY A 101 -0.65 21.47 23.21
C GLY A 101 -0.62 20.71 21.88
N ARG A 102 -1.32 21.17 20.83
CA ARG A 102 -1.34 20.51 19.51
C ARG A 102 0.03 20.12 18.96
N LEU A 103 1.06 20.96 19.17
CA LEU A 103 2.41 20.68 18.69
C LEU A 103 2.98 19.41 19.33
N TRP A 104 2.81 19.24 20.65
CA TRP A 104 3.29 18.06 21.36
C TRP A 104 2.54 16.80 20.98
N ILE A 105 1.23 16.90 20.72
CA ILE A 105 0.43 15.78 20.21
C ILE A 105 0.95 15.34 18.82
N LEU A 106 1.22 16.30 17.93
CA LEU A 106 1.77 16.02 16.60
C LEU A 106 3.19 15.45 16.67
N VAL A 107 4.03 15.96 17.56
CA VAL A 107 5.38 15.42 17.82
C VAL A 107 5.29 13.98 18.34
N LEU A 108 4.37 13.67 19.25
CA LEU A 108 4.16 12.31 19.75
C LEU A 108 3.80 11.35 18.60
N PHE A 109 2.88 11.74 17.72
CA PHE A 109 2.54 10.93 16.54
C PHE A 109 3.73 10.77 15.60
N LEU A 110 4.51 11.83 15.37
CA LEU A 110 5.69 11.78 14.51
C LEU A 110 6.74 10.81 15.08
N VAL A 111 7.08 10.94 16.36
CA VAL A 111 8.03 10.05 17.04
C VAL A 111 7.54 8.61 17.03
N GLY A 112 6.25 8.39 17.30
CA GLY A 112 5.66 7.05 17.22
C GLY A 112 5.81 6.40 15.84
N ASN A 113 5.74 7.18 14.76
CA ASN A 113 5.96 6.68 13.39
C ASN A 113 7.42 6.41 13.05
N THR A 114 8.37 6.98 13.79
CA THR A 114 9.81 6.69 13.59
C THR A 114 10.27 5.41 14.26
N LEU A 115 9.43 4.81 15.12
CA LEU A 115 9.77 3.55 15.77
C LEU A 115 9.81 2.41 14.74
N PRO A 116 10.83 1.55 14.81
CA PRO A 116 10.89 0.37 13.97
C PRO A 116 9.72 -0.56 14.31
N GLN A 117 8.97 -1.00 13.29
CA GLN A 117 7.81 -1.88 13.49
C GLN A 117 8.24 -3.22 14.13
N GLU A 118 9.48 -3.64 13.91
CA GLU A 118 10.11 -4.82 14.49
C GLU A 118 10.14 -4.77 16.02
N ALA A 119 10.35 -3.59 16.61
CA ALA A 119 10.31 -3.41 18.05
C ALA A 119 8.88 -3.53 18.63
N LEU A 120 7.86 -3.26 17.79
CA LEU A 120 6.46 -3.35 18.19
C LEU A 120 5.90 -4.76 18.04
N ALA A 121 6.56 -5.65 17.28
CA ALA A 121 6.03 -6.97 16.98
C ALA A 121 5.77 -7.81 18.24
N TYR A 122 6.75 -7.90 19.15
CA TYR A 122 6.62 -8.67 20.38
C TYR A 122 5.47 -8.17 21.28
N PRO A 123 5.40 -6.87 21.68
CA PRO A 123 4.32 -6.41 22.54
C PRO A 123 2.94 -6.52 21.86
N LEU A 124 2.83 -6.22 20.57
CA LEU A 124 1.55 -6.34 19.86
C LEU A 124 1.10 -7.80 19.71
N TYR A 125 2.04 -8.74 19.54
CA TYR A 125 1.74 -10.17 19.52
C TYR A 125 1.15 -10.64 20.85
N TYR A 126 1.79 -10.33 21.99
CA TYR A 126 1.27 -10.70 23.30
C TYR A 126 -0.09 -10.06 23.58
N LEU A 127 -0.23 -8.76 23.27
CA LEU A 127 -1.49 -8.05 23.41
C LEU A 127 -2.60 -8.71 22.59
N SER A 128 -2.33 -9.07 21.33
CA SER A 128 -3.31 -9.73 20.46
C SER A 128 -3.78 -11.08 21.02
N LYS A 129 -2.88 -11.83 21.69
CA LYS A 129 -3.22 -13.08 22.35
C LYS A 129 -4.06 -12.88 23.60
N GLU A 130 -3.70 -11.90 24.43
CA GLU A 130 -4.41 -11.58 25.67
C GLU A 130 -5.85 -11.15 25.41
N VAL A 131 -6.08 -10.38 24.34
CA VAL A 131 -7.42 -9.93 23.94
C VAL A 131 -8.17 -10.91 23.03
N GLY A 132 -7.58 -12.08 22.73
CA GLY A 132 -8.20 -13.12 21.91
C GLY A 132 -8.36 -12.79 20.42
N LEU A 133 -7.57 -11.85 19.90
CA LEU A 133 -7.58 -11.43 18.48
C LEU A 133 -6.42 -12.01 17.66
N TYR A 134 -5.54 -12.78 18.29
CA TYR A 134 -4.44 -13.44 17.59
C TYR A 134 -4.94 -14.36 16.47
N ASP A 135 -4.20 -14.44 15.36
CA ASP A 135 -4.59 -15.20 14.17
C ASP A 135 -5.97 -14.78 13.63
N SER A 136 -6.18 -13.47 13.55
CA SER A 136 -7.38 -12.86 12.96
C SER A 136 -7.05 -11.64 12.14
N LYS A 137 -7.73 -11.49 11.00
CA LYS A 137 -7.65 -10.32 10.11
C LYS A 137 -7.95 -9.01 10.86
N VAL A 138 -8.83 -9.09 11.87
CA VAL A 138 -9.21 -7.94 12.70
C VAL A 138 -8.03 -7.39 13.49
N SER A 139 -7.12 -8.23 13.99
CA SER A 139 -5.93 -7.77 14.72
C SER A 139 -5.06 -6.87 13.85
N VAL A 140 -4.78 -7.32 12.62
CA VAL A 140 -3.99 -6.59 11.63
C VAL A 140 -4.71 -5.29 11.23
N ILE A 141 -6.03 -5.34 11.00
CA ILE A 141 -6.81 -4.14 10.69
C ILE A 141 -6.69 -3.10 11.80
N ILE A 142 -6.84 -3.47 13.07
CA ILE A 142 -6.76 -2.53 14.20
C ILE A 142 -5.35 -1.94 14.32
N VAL A 143 -4.33 -2.80 14.30
CA VAL A 143 -2.92 -2.39 14.46
C VAL A 143 -2.51 -1.42 13.36
N PHE A 144 -2.73 -1.78 12.09
CA PHE A 144 -2.35 -0.92 10.98
C PHE A 144 -3.22 0.32 10.87
N THR A 145 -4.49 0.26 11.25
CA THR A 145 -5.34 1.45 11.35
C THR A 145 -4.74 2.46 12.32
N ALA A 146 -4.29 2.02 13.50
CA ALA A 146 -3.70 2.91 14.49
C ALA A 146 -2.37 3.52 14.00
N ILE A 147 -1.48 2.70 13.44
CA ILE A 147 -0.19 3.14 12.91
C ILE A 147 -0.39 4.16 11.77
N GLN A 148 -1.22 3.83 10.78
CA GLN A 148 -1.43 4.73 9.64
C GLN A 148 -2.24 5.97 10.02
N ALA A 149 -3.20 5.86 10.94
CA ALA A 149 -3.92 7.02 11.44
C ALA A 149 -2.99 8.00 12.16
N ALA A 150 -1.93 7.54 12.84
CA ALA A 150 -0.93 8.42 13.44
C ALA A 150 -0.19 9.23 12.37
N PHE A 151 0.28 8.58 11.30
CA PHE A 151 0.92 9.27 10.17
C PHE A 151 -0.05 10.24 9.47
N GLY A 152 -1.25 9.79 9.16
CA GLY A 152 -2.26 10.58 8.47
C GLY A 152 -2.73 11.76 9.31
N THR A 153 -2.83 11.61 10.64
CA THR A 153 -3.11 12.71 11.57
C THR A 153 -2.04 13.78 11.48
N TYR A 154 -0.76 13.39 11.52
CA TYR A 154 0.36 14.33 11.39
C TYR A 154 0.30 15.09 10.05
N LEU A 155 0.20 14.37 8.94
CA LEU A 155 0.23 14.96 7.61
C LEU A 155 -0.99 15.86 7.35
N LEU A 156 -2.21 15.38 7.64
CA LEU A 156 -3.43 16.16 7.43
C LEU A 156 -3.52 17.34 8.38
N SER A 157 -2.97 17.27 9.60
CA SER A 157 -2.98 18.43 10.49
C SER A 157 -2.12 19.57 9.95
N ALA A 158 -0.99 19.24 9.30
CA ALA A 158 -0.14 20.23 8.64
C ALA A 158 -0.87 20.89 7.45
N VAL A 159 -1.60 20.09 6.66
CA VAL A 159 -2.40 20.58 5.52
C VAL A 159 -3.59 21.43 5.98
N LEU A 160 -4.40 20.90 6.91
CA LEU A 160 -5.59 21.59 7.43
C LEU A 160 -5.24 22.81 8.28
N GLY A 161 -4.03 22.88 8.84
CA GLY A 161 -3.54 24.08 9.52
C GLY A 161 -3.43 25.32 8.62
N GLN A 162 -3.39 25.13 7.29
CA GLN A 162 -3.37 26.20 6.29
C GLN A 162 -4.74 26.42 5.64
N PHE A 163 -5.79 25.75 6.12
CA PHE A 163 -7.12 25.88 5.56
C PHE A 163 -7.66 27.31 5.72
N PRO A 164 -8.19 27.96 4.65
CA PRO A 164 -8.68 29.34 4.72
C PRO A 164 -9.76 29.49 5.79
N ARG A 165 -9.53 30.38 6.75
CA ARG A 165 -10.46 30.58 7.87
C ARG A 165 -11.74 31.25 7.44
N GLU A 166 -11.67 32.08 6.41
CA GLU A 166 -12.76 32.84 5.82
C GLU A 166 -13.86 31.89 5.32
N ILE A 167 -13.49 30.73 4.78
CA ILE A 167 -14.44 29.70 4.34
C ILE A 167 -15.20 29.11 5.53
N LEU A 168 -14.50 28.88 6.66
CA LEU A 168 -15.10 28.34 7.87
C LEU A 168 -15.98 29.37 8.59
N GLU A 169 -15.59 30.64 8.56
CA GLU A 169 -16.36 31.76 9.11
C GLU A 169 -17.66 31.98 8.31
N ALA A 170 -17.58 31.96 6.97
CA ALA A 170 -18.76 32.02 6.10
C ALA A 170 -19.73 30.85 6.40
N ALA A 171 -19.20 29.63 6.52
CA ALA A 171 -20.01 28.47 6.88
C ALA A 171 -20.67 28.60 8.26
N ALA A 172 -19.99 29.21 9.23
CA ALA A 172 -20.53 29.44 10.56
C ALA A 172 -21.67 30.48 10.54
N ILE A 173 -21.55 31.53 9.71
CA ILE A 173 -22.61 32.52 9.46
C ILE A 173 -23.85 31.83 8.85
N ASP A 174 -23.65 30.86 7.95
CA ASP A 174 -24.72 30.02 7.39
C ASP A 174 -25.28 28.95 8.37
N GLY A 175 -24.87 29.01 9.65
CA GLY A 175 -25.35 28.10 10.70
C GLY A 175 -24.79 26.67 10.61
N ALA A 176 -23.67 26.45 9.92
CA ALA A 176 -23.02 25.15 9.88
C ALA A 176 -22.29 24.85 11.20
N GLY A 177 -22.79 23.88 11.96
CA GLY A 177 -22.06 23.32 13.10
C GLY A 177 -20.76 22.61 12.69
N ARG A 178 -19.84 22.39 13.64
CA ARG A 178 -18.48 21.85 13.38
C ARG A 178 -18.47 20.54 12.57
N PHE A 179 -19.38 19.62 12.86
CA PHE A 179 -19.49 18.36 12.14
C PHE A 179 -20.00 18.54 10.70
N ARG A 180 -20.94 19.46 10.50
CA ARG A 180 -21.44 19.81 9.16
C ARG A 180 -20.34 20.48 8.34
N ALA A 181 -19.59 21.42 8.93
CA ALA A 181 -18.46 22.07 8.28
C ALA A 181 -17.37 21.06 7.88
N LEU A 182 -17.05 20.10 8.75
CA LEU A 182 -16.09 19.03 8.43
C LEU A 182 -16.51 18.27 7.16
N TRP A 183 -17.70 17.65 7.17
CA TRP A 183 -18.09 16.72 6.10
C TRP A 183 -18.59 17.39 4.82
N ARG A 184 -19.18 18.58 4.91
CA ARG A 184 -19.73 19.29 3.74
C ARG A 184 -18.78 20.32 3.12
N ILE A 185 -17.72 20.72 3.82
CA ILE A 185 -16.84 21.80 3.35
C ILE A 185 -15.39 21.35 3.36
N VAL A 186 -14.85 21.01 4.54
CA VAL A 186 -13.42 20.68 4.68
C VAL A 186 -13.05 19.41 3.92
N VAL A 187 -13.82 18.33 4.08
CA VAL A 187 -13.58 17.06 3.39
C VAL A 187 -13.67 17.21 1.87
N PRO A 188 -14.75 17.80 1.28
CA PRO A 188 -14.83 18.03 -0.16
C PRO A 188 -13.67 18.84 -0.74
N ILE A 189 -13.26 19.92 -0.07
CA ILE A 189 -12.13 20.75 -0.51
C ILE A 189 -10.81 19.98 -0.40
N SER A 190 -10.65 19.16 0.65
CA SER A 190 -9.43 18.38 0.90
C SER A 190 -9.42 17.02 0.18
N ARG A 191 -10.43 16.70 -0.64
CA ARG A 191 -10.57 15.41 -1.36
C ARG A 191 -9.30 14.99 -2.11
N PRO A 192 -8.58 15.88 -2.85
CA PRO A 192 -7.36 15.48 -3.53
C PRO A 192 -6.32 14.89 -2.58
N THR A 193 -6.07 15.55 -1.45
CA THR A 193 -5.12 15.11 -0.42
C THR A 193 -5.60 13.84 0.27
N ILE A 194 -6.89 13.78 0.63
CA ILE A 194 -7.49 12.60 1.29
C ILE A 194 -7.41 11.37 0.39
N ASN A 195 -7.67 11.52 -0.91
CA ASN A 195 -7.61 10.41 -1.87
C ASN A 195 -6.17 9.86 -2.02
N VAL A 196 -5.17 10.75 -2.03
CA VAL A 196 -3.76 10.34 -2.06
C VAL A 196 -3.39 9.54 -0.83
N LEU A 197 -3.81 9.99 0.36
CA LEU A 197 -3.60 9.25 1.61
C LEU A 197 -4.31 7.91 1.61
N LEU A 198 -5.57 7.84 1.15
CA LEU A 198 -6.32 6.59 1.05
C LEU A 198 -5.58 5.57 0.18
N ILE A 199 -5.05 6.01 -0.97
CA ILE A 199 -4.30 5.15 -1.88
C ILE A 199 -2.97 4.71 -1.25
N PHE A 200 -2.23 5.62 -0.60
CA PHE A 200 -0.98 5.25 0.07
C PHE A 200 -1.21 4.26 1.19
N PHE A 201 -2.23 4.47 2.02
CA PHE A 201 -2.59 3.54 3.10
C PHE A 201 -3.00 2.17 2.57
N PHE A 202 -3.78 2.14 1.49
CA PHE A 202 -4.11 0.89 0.82
C PHE A 202 -2.86 0.16 0.31
N ILE A 203 -2.00 0.84 -0.46
CA ILE A 203 -0.80 0.25 -1.07
C ILE A 203 0.20 -0.18 0.01
N TRP A 204 0.43 0.64 1.04
CA TRP A 204 1.34 0.29 2.13
C TRP A 204 0.85 -0.94 2.88
N THR A 205 -0.42 -0.97 3.30
CA THR A 205 -0.99 -2.16 3.96
C THR A 205 -0.97 -3.39 3.06
N TRP A 206 -1.21 -3.23 1.76
CA TRP A 206 -1.15 -4.33 0.81
C TRP A 206 0.23 -4.97 0.74
N ASN A 207 1.28 -4.15 0.77
CA ASN A 207 2.67 -4.61 0.68
C ASN A 207 3.25 -5.06 2.03
N GLU A 208 2.50 -4.92 3.12
CA GLU A 208 2.98 -5.34 4.43
C GLU A 208 3.10 -6.85 4.53
N PHE A 209 4.28 -7.27 4.93
CA PHE A 209 4.66 -8.67 5.05
C PHE A 209 4.95 -9.05 6.50
N PHE A 210 5.69 -8.21 7.22
CA PHE A 210 6.32 -8.59 8.48
C PHE A 210 5.32 -8.81 9.63
N LEU A 211 4.49 -7.82 9.96
CA LEU A 211 3.47 -8.00 11.00
C LEU A 211 2.41 -9.03 10.60
N PRO A 212 1.88 -9.05 9.36
CA PRO A 212 0.97 -10.11 8.93
C PRO A 212 1.57 -11.52 9.04
N LEU A 213 2.85 -11.71 8.74
CA LEU A 213 3.55 -13.01 8.90
C LEU A 213 3.50 -13.52 10.35
N ILE A 214 3.64 -12.61 11.32
CA ILE A 214 3.64 -12.94 12.75
C ILE A 214 2.20 -13.16 13.26
N PHE A 215 1.24 -12.44 12.71
CA PHE A 215 -0.12 -12.33 13.27
C PHE A 215 -1.11 -13.28 12.61
N LEU A 216 -0.89 -13.66 11.34
CA LEU A 216 -1.80 -14.45 10.52
C LEU A 216 -1.16 -15.80 10.20
N ILE A 217 -1.01 -16.64 11.23
CA ILE A 217 -0.35 -17.95 11.09
C ILE A 217 -1.21 -18.92 10.29
N SER A 218 -2.54 -18.94 10.50
CA SER A 218 -3.41 -19.84 9.76
C SER A 218 -3.48 -19.46 8.29
N ASN A 219 -3.38 -20.45 7.41
CA ASN A 219 -3.39 -20.25 5.96
C ASN A 219 -4.64 -19.46 5.48
N ASP A 220 -5.80 -19.68 6.11
CA ASP A 220 -7.07 -19.00 5.79
C ASP A 220 -7.05 -17.48 6.06
N ASN A 221 -6.11 -17.03 6.89
CA ASN A 221 -5.97 -15.63 7.28
C ASN A 221 -4.87 -14.89 6.51
N GLN A 222 -3.94 -15.62 5.88
CA GLN A 222 -2.77 -15.03 5.24
C GLN A 222 -3.11 -14.04 4.13
N THR A 223 -2.25 -13.05 3.94
CA THR A 223 -2.29 -12.09 2.83
C THR A 223 -1.41 -12.57 1.67
N VAL A 224 -1.51 -11.91 0.52
CA VAL A 224 -0.71 -12.20 -0.67
C VAL A 224 0.78 -12.13 -0.36
N PRO A 225 1.33 -11.05 0.24
CA PRO A 225 2.76 -11.01 0.57
C PRO A 225 3.20 -12.17 1.46
N VAL A 226 2.37 -12.53 2.46
CA VAL A 226 2.68 -13.64 3.38
C VAL A 226 2.72 -14.96 2.61
N ALA A 227 1.72 -15.26 1.79
CA ALA A 227 1.67 -16.51 1.02
C ALA A 227 2.80 -16.63 -0.02
N LEU A 228 3.23 -15.50 -0.60
CA LEU A 228 4.39 -15.46 -1.50
C LEU A 228 5.72 -15.70 -0.76
N GLY A 229 5.82 -15.31 0.51
CA GLY A 229 7.01 -15.48 1.32
C GLY A 229 7.11 -16.84 2.01
N VAL A 230 6.00 -17.38 2.53
CA VAL A 230 5.99 -18.64 3.32
C VAL A 230 6.40 -19.85 2.49
N LEU A 231 6.13 -19.85 1.18
CA LEU A 231 6.55 -20.97 0.33
C LEU A 231 8.04 -20.95 -0.01
N GLN A 232 8.74 -19.81 0.17
CA GLN A 232 10.17 -19.73 -0.11
C GLN A 232 10.94 -20.61 0.89
N GLY A 233 11.46 -21.74 0.40
CA GLY A 233 12.17 -22.73 1.21
C GLY A 233 11.49 -24.09 1.31
N GLU A 234 10.27 -24.24 0.79
CA GLU A 234 9.67 -25.57 0.64
C GLU A 234 10.41 -26.39 -0.43
N LYS A 235 10.63 -27.68 -0.14
CA LYS A 235 11.41 -28.63 -0.97
C LYS A 235 10.91 -28.77 -2.42
N TYR A 236 9.72 -28.25 -2.72
CA TYR A 236 9.06 -28.33 -4.03
C TYR A 236 8.90 -26.95 -4.71
N MET A 237 9.61 -25.91 -4.27
CA MET A 237 9.71 -24.65 -5.03
C MET A 237 10.86 -24.74 -6.03
N ASP A 238 10.53 -25.02 -7.29
CA ASP A 238 11.48 -24.84 -8.39
C ASP A 238 11.49 -23.39 -8.92
N ALA A 239 12.39 -23.10 -9.86
CA ALA A 239 12.56 -21.76 -10.42
C ALA A 239 11.33 -21.27 -11.22
N THR A 240 10.60 -22.18 -11.87
CA THR A 240 9.39 -21.84 -12.64
C THR A 240 8.22 -21.52 -11.72
N MET A 241 8.06 -22.27 -10.62
CA MET A 241 7.07 -21.99 -9.59
C MET A 241 7.40 -20.71 -8.81
N SER A 242 8.69 -20.44 -8.58
CA SER A 242 9.16 -19.15 -8.03
C SER A 242 8.79 -17.99 -8.94
N SER A 243 9.02 -18.15 -10.24
CA SER A 243 8.66 -17.15 -11.25
C SER A 243 7.14 -16.95 -11.34
N ALA A 244 6.35 -18.02 -11.28
CA ALA A 244 4.89 -17.97 -11.25
C ALA A 244 4.37 -17.23 -10.01
N SER A 245 4.93 -17.50 -8.83
CA SER A 245 4.58 -16.79 -7.60
C SER A 245 4.89 -15.29 -7.70
N ALA A 246 6.07 -14.93 -8.20
CA ALA A 246 6.48 -13.55 -8.39
C ALA A 246 5.58 -12.83 -9.41
N LEU A 247 5.24 -13.48 -10.53
CA LEU A 247 4.31 -12.94 -11.53
C LEU A 247 2.94 -12.63 -10.90
N LEU A 248 2.39 -13.58 -10.12
CA LEU A 248 1.12 -13.38 -9.41
C LEU A 248 1.19 -12.26 -8.36
N GLY A 249 2.35 -12.05 -7.73
CA GLY A 249 2.58 -10.92 -6.82
C GLY A 249 2.67 -9.56 -7.52
N ILE A 250 3.23 -9.51 -8.73
CA ILE A 250 3.37 -8.29 -9.53
C ILE A 250 2.01 -7.81 -10.07
N VAL A 251 1.13 -8.73 -10.44
CA VAL A 251 -0.15 -8.41 -11.09
C VAL A 251 -0.99 -7.41 -10.27
N PRO A 252 -1.25 -7.61 -8.96
CA PRO A 252 -1.97 -6.63 -8.14
C PRO A 252 -1.27 -5.27 -8.07
N ALA A 253 0.06 -5.23 -7.94
CA ALA A 253 0.81 -3.98 -7.88
C ALA A 253 0.64 -3.15 -9.16
N VAL A 254 0.74 -3.80 -10.33
CA VAL A 254 0.50 -3.17 -11.64
C VAL A 254 -0.96 -2.72 -11.75
N ALA A 255 -1.92 -3.57 -11.34
CA ALA A 255 -3.33 -3.23 -11.38
C ALA A 255 -3.62 -1.96 -10.54
N PHE A 256 -3.13 -1.89 -9.30
CA PHE A 256 -3.30 -0.70 -8.46
C PHE A 256 -2.63 0.53 -9.05
N PHE A 257 -1.43 0.40 -9.60
CA PHE A 257 -0.80 1.51 -10.30
C PHE A 257 -1.69 2.01 -11.44
N LEU A 258 -2.19 1.13 -12.30
CA LEU A 258 -3.05 1.52 -13.43
C LEU A 258 -4.35 2.20 -12.98
N ILE A 259 -4.93 1.74 -11.88
CA ILE A 259 -6.16 2.32 -11.29
C ILE A 259 -5.86 3.70 -10.66
N PHE A 260 -4.75 3.82 -9.93
CA PHE A 260 -4.46 4.98 -9.06
C PHE A 260 -3.50 6.02 -9.64
N GLN A 261 -2.79 5.73 -10.74
CA GLN A 261 -1.76 6.60 -11.35
C GLN A 261 -2.23 8.04 -11.57
N ARG A 262 -3.49 8.25 -11.99
CA ARG A 262 -4.04 9.59 -12.24
C ARG A 262 -4.16 10.41 -10.96
N THR A 263 -4.50 9.77 -9.85
CA THR A 263 -4.63 10.43 -8.54
C THR A 263 -3.27 10.67 -7.91
N LEU A 264 -2.37 9.68 -8.00
CA LEU A 264 -0.99 9.79 -7.49
C LEU A 264 -0.21 10.90 -8.20
N THR A 265 -0.28 10.98 -9.53
CA THR A 265 0.41 12.02 -10.32
C THR A 265 -0.09 13.43 -10.01
N ARG A 266 -1.41 13.61 -9.82
CA ARG A 266 -2.00 14.90 -9.40
C ARG A 266 -1.65 15.26 -7.95
N GLY A 267 -1.50 14.27 -7.07
CA GLY A 267 -1.16 14.46 -5.67
C GLY A 267 0.27 14.97 -5.44
N VAL A 268 1.23 14.37 -6.15
CA VAL A 268 2.66 14.75 -6.06
C VAL A 268 2.89 16.21 -6.48
N THR A 269 2.11 16.71 -7.44
CA THR A 269 2.24 18.11 -7.89
C THR A 269 1.71 19.14 -6.90
N VAL A 270 0.77 18.80 -6.02
CA VAL A 270 0.18 19.75 -5.06
C VAL A 270 1.15 20.05 -3.90
N GLY A 271 1.99 19.09 -3.51
CA GLY A 271 3.02 19.30 -2.48
C GLY A 271 4.33 19.93 -2.99
N ALA A 272 4.55 19.93 -4.31
CA ALA A 272 5.76 20.43 -4.95
C ALA A 272 5.70 21.91 -5.35
N VAL A 273 4.51 22.50 -5.40
CA VAL A 273 4.34 23.95 -5.61
C VAL A 273 4.36 24.63 -4.25
N LYS A 274 5.56 24.95 -3.80
CA LYS A 274 5.83 26.06 -2.87
C LYS A 274 6.51 27.17 -3.64
#